data_AF-A0A812N309-F1
#
_entry.id   AF-A0A812N309-F1
#
_cell.length_a   1.000
_cell.length_b   1.000
_cell.length_c   1.000
_cell.angle_alpha   90.00
_cell.angle_beta   90.00
_cell.angle_gamma   90.00
#
_symmetry.space_group_name_H-M   'P 1'
#
loop_
_entity.id
_entity.type
_entity.pdbx_description
1 polymer ?
#
loop_
_entity_poly.entity_id
_entity_poly.type
_entity_poly.pdbx_seq_one_letter_code
_entity_poly.pdbx_strand_id
1 'polypeptide(L)'
;MGTKERTKDGRGNFPQTAVDYNILSNMPFRDHHWAKPDERPHLKEKSPRGRKVPAFLCKDFDIINNRYLDNHSEKLRQEKHVNLLEATDKHMAKNAYDPLVGKFIDPYREERLKSIDHTREVEIAMRGNAQFPPSYKGRETAAYGILSHETYDADMLRLFDTMQKERTDRYKNRYIVDHNFHARDIKGDHIREVRQLNRVAPERYEEQRRRGYDIIDGKGYGPGAKEKHLHDAYPKKRPTPWEKAESTGLAVGCPSPLGIRRSFRRLFPQLRQGLWRGLTT
;
A
#
# COMPACT_ATOMS: atom_id res chain seq x y z
N MET A 1 -41.42 87.89 -6.91
CA MET A 1 -40.72 86.61 -7.16
C MET A 1 -39.45 86.59 -6.29
N GLY A 2 -39.56 86.52 -4.97
CA GLY A 2 -39.50 85.28 -4.20
C GLY A 2 -38.30 85.37 -3.24
N THR A 3 -38.55 85.75 -1.98
CA THR A 3 -37.53 85.87 -0.92
C THR A 3 -36.92 84.49 -0.66
N LYS A 4 -35.64 84.29 -1.01
CA LYS A 4 -34.94 83.04 -0.71
C LYS A 4 -34.67 82.98 0.79
N GLU A 5 -35.39 82.13 1.50
CA GLU A 5 -35.19 81.87 2.92
C GLU A 5 -33.77 81.39 3.19
N ARG A 6 -33.21 81.85 4.30
CA ARG A 6 -31.89 81.45 4.78
C ARG A 6 -32.02 80.03 5.36
N THR A 7 -31.58 79.02 4.62
CA THR A 7 -31.48 77.66 5.13
C THR A 7 -30.40 77.59 6.23
N LYS A 8 -30.55 76.64 7.16
CA LYS A 8 -29.68 76.47 8.33
C LYS A 8 -28.21 76.21 7.96
N ASP A 9 -27.94 75.83 6.72
CA ASP A 9 -26.64 75.32 6.25
C ASP A 9 -25.86 76.31 5.35
N GLY A 10 -26.16 77.61 5.41
CA GLY A 10 -25.29 78.65 4.85
C GLY A 10 -25.97 79.69 3.96
N ARG A 11 -25.22 80.76 3.62
CA ARG A 11 -25.70 81.86 2.77
C ARG A 11 -25.44 81.51 1.29
N GLY A 12 -26.50 81.36 0.52
CA GLY A 12 -26.44 81.46 -0.95
C GLY A 12 -26.24 80.14 -1.70
N ASN A 13 -26.21 80.26 -3.03
CA ASN A 13 -26.32 79.19 -4.02
C ASN A 13 -25.08 78.28 -4.15
N PHE A 14 -24.16 78.28 -3.17
CA PHE A 14 -22.89 77.55 -3.20
C PHE A 14 -22.78 76.57 -2.02
N PRO A 15 -22.22 75.35 -2.21
CA PRO A 15 -22.02 74.38 -1.13
C PRO A 15 -20.96 74.84 -0.12
N GLN A 16 -21.19 74.58 1.17
CA GLN A 16 -20.34 74.94 2.31
C GLN A 16 -19.12 74.04 2.42
N THR A 17 -17.95 74.47 1.96
CA THR A 17 -16.69 73.70 1.93
C THR A 17 -16.20 73.09 3.26
N ALA A 18 -16.79 73.48 4.38
CA ALA A 18 -16.52 72.91 5.71
C ALA A 18 -17.31 71.63 6.02
N VAL A 19 -18.25 71.24 5.14
CA VAL A 19 -19.07 70.04 5.25
C VAL A 19 -18.70 69.11 4.10
N ASP A 20 -18.56 67.83 4.40
CA ASP A 20 -18.27 66.83 3.37
C ASP A 20 -19.53 66.57 2.51
N TYR A 21 -19.39 66.59 1.18
CA TYR A 21 -20.47 66.41 0.20
C TYR A 21 -20.33 65.10 -0.57
N ASN A 22 -21.46 64.54 -1.02
CA ASN A 22 -21.43 63.49 -2.03
C ASN A 22 -21.12 64.09 -3.40
N ILE A 23 -20.05 63.60 -4.03
CA ILE A 23 -19.53 64.07 -5.32
C ILE A 23 -20.54 63.87 -6.47
N LEU A 24 -21.39 62.82 -6.41
CA LEU A 24 -22.33 62.51 -7.48
C LEU A 24 -23.64 63.31 -7.39
N SER A 25 -24.15 63.52 -6.17
CA SER A 25 -25.45 64.18 -5.96
C SER A 25 -25.34 65.63 -5.50
N ASN A 26 -24.12 66.11 -5.21
CA ASN A 26 -23.81 67.43 -4.68
C ASN A 26 -24.64 67.82 -3.43
N MET A 27 -25.15 66.81 -2.71
CA MET A 27 -25.87 66.95 -1.44
C MET A 27 -24.91 66.72 -0.27
N PRO A 28 -25.11 67.40 0.87
CA PRO A 28 -24.27 67.19 2.05
C PRO A 28 -24.45 65.75 2.55
N PHE A 29 -23.37 65.12 3.07
CA PHE A 29 -23.47 63.73 3.57
C PHE A 29 -24.48 63.56 4.70
N ARG A 30 -24.86 64.64 5.40
CA ARG A 30 -25.97 64.63 6.37
C ARG A 30 -27.30 64.24 5.73
N ASP A 31 -27.57 64.66 4.50
CA ASP A 31 -28.84 64.40 3.83
C ASP A 31 -28.75 63.16 2.93
N HIS A 32 -27.56 62.90 2.40
CA HIS A 32 -27.28 61.79 1.49
C HIS A 32 -26.43 60.69 2.15
N HIS A 33 -26.93 60.14 3.26
CA HIS A 33 -26.35 58.95 3.90
C HIS A 33 -27.32 57.76 3.76
N TRP A 34 -26.79 56.60 3.40
CA TRP A 34 -27.60 55.38 3.19
C TRP A 34 -28.22 54.83 4.49
N ALA A 35 -27.58 55.06 5.64
CA ALA A 35 -28.10 54.71 6.96
C ALA A 35 -29.03 55.79 7.56
N LYS A 36 -30.00 55.35 8.38
CA LYS A 36 -30.92 56.22 9.13
C LYS A 36 -30.14 57.17 10.05
N PRO A 37 -30.64 58.38 10.36
CA PRO A 37 -29.92 59.40 11.14
C PRO A 37 -29.23 58.91 12.42
N ASP A 38 -29.86 57.98 13.15
CA ASP A 38 -29.36 57.47 14.44
C ASP A 38 -28.25 56.42 14.29
N GLU A 39 -28.16 55.77 13.12
CA GLU A 39 -27.20 54.70 12.81
C GLU A 39 -25.98 55.23 12.03
N ARG A 40 -25.90 56.56 11.83
CA ARG A 40 -24.82 57.16 11.05
C ARG A 40 -23.54 57.22 11.89
N PRO A 41 -22.38 56.87 11.31
CA PRO A 41 -21.10 57.08 11.98
C PRO A 41 -20.94 58.55 12.38
N HIS A 42 -20.77 58.82 13.68
CA HIS A 42 -20.41 60.15 14.14
C HIS A 42 -19.05 60.56 13.58
N LEU A 43 -18.92 61.82 13.17
CA LEU A 43 -17.61 62.36 12.76
C LEU A 43 -16.67 62.30 13.97
N LYS A 44 -15.50 61.66 13.81
CA LYS A 44 -14.46 61.69 14.85
C LYS A 44 -14.01 63.13 15.06
N GLU A 45 -14.21 63.65 16.26
CA GLU A 45 -13.71 64.96 16.64
C GLU A 45 -12.19 65.00 16.44
N LYS A 46 -11.72 65.90 15.57
CA LYS A 46 -10.28 66.13 15.40
C LYS A 46 -9.82 66.88 16.64
N SER A 47 -8.96 66.26 17.44
CA SER A 47 -8.32 66.96 18.55
C SER A 47 -7.57 68.20 18.03
N PRO A 48 -7.59 69.32 18.77
CA PRO A 48 -6.91 70.53 18.35
C PRO A 48 -5.43 70.22 18.11
N ARG A 49 -4.86 70.78 17.03
CA ARG A 49 -3.43 70.64 16.70
C ARG A 49 -2.59 71.43 17.71
N GLY A 50 -2.42 70.87 18.91
CA GLY A 50 -1.49 71.38 19.93
C GLY A 50 -0.05 70.96 19.62
N ARG A 51 0.91 71.84 19.90
CA ARG A 51 2.34 71.50 19.85
C ARG A 51 2.63 70.49 20.97
N LYS A 52 2.88 69.23 20.61
CA LYS A 52 3.26 68.19 21.57
C LYS A 52 4.72 68.37 21.97
N VAL A 53 4.99 68.37 23.27
CA VAL A 53 6.37 68.34 23.78
C VAL A 53 6.89 66.90 23.70
N PRO A 54 8.10 66.66 23.17
CA PRO A 54 8.72 65.34 23.17
C PRO A 54 8.90 64.79 24.59
N ALA A 55 8.58 63.51 24.79
CA ALA A 55 8.57 62.89 26.12
C ALA A 55 9.92 62.97 26.87
N PHE A 56 11.06 62.95 26.17
CA PHE A 56 12.39 63.00 26.80
C PHE A 56 12.74 64.35 27.45
N LEU A 57 12.03 65.42 27.09
CA LEU A 57 12.18 66.75 27.71
C LEU A 57 11.39 66.86 29.01
N CYS A 58 10.34 66.05 29.17
CA CYS A 58 9.58 65.97 30.42
C CYS A 58 10.34 65.07 31.39
N LYS A 59 11.10 65.67 32.32
CA LYS A 59 11.74 64.94 33.42
C LYS A 59 10.68 64.56 34.43
N ASP A 60 10.65 63.29 34.82
CA ASP A 60 9.66 62.72 35.73
C ASP A 60 10.23 62.40 37.12
N PHE A 61 11.50 62.72 37.36
CA PHE A 61 12.23 62.48 38.60
C PHE A 61 12.79 63.79 39.17
N ASP A 62 12.53 64.03 40.45
CA ASP A 62 13.04 65.15 41.22
C ASP A 62 14.31 64.74 41.98
N ILE A 63 15.43 65.37 41.59
CA ILE A 63 16.78 65.08 42.12
C ILE A 63 16.94 65.62 43.55
N ILE A 64 16.19 66.66 43.94
CA ILE A 64 16.32 67.26 45.27
C ILE A 64 15.70 66.34 46.31
N ASN A 65 14.51 65.80 46.01
CA ASN A 65 13.75 64.96 46.93
C ASN A 65 13.92 63.45 46.67
N ASN A 66 14.66 63.06 45.63
CA ASN A 66 14.85 61.67 45.17
C ASN A 66 13.52 60.92 44.97
N ARG A 67 12.52 61.58 44.39
CA ARG A 67 11.19 61.02 44.16
C ARG A 67 10.72 61.24 42.74
N TYR A 68 9.88 60.34 42.26
CA TYR A 68 9.18 60.54 41.00
C TYR A 68 8.02 61.52 41.21
N LEU A 69 7.76 62.36 40.22
CA LEU A 69 6.68 63.37 40.27
C LEU A 69 5.30 62.70 40.38
N ASP A 70 5.09 61.62 39.63
CA ASP A 70 3.85 60.84 39.62
C ASP A 70 4.11 59.38 40.01
N ASN A 71 3.19 58.80 40.80
CA ASN A 71 3.14 57.38 41.21
C ASN A 71 4.49 56.80 41.67
N HIS A 72 5.21 57.52 42.55
CA HIS A 72 6.56 57.15 42.99
C HIS A 72 6.69 55.72 43.53
N SER A 73 5.75 55.26 44.36
CA SER A 73 5.78 53.92 44.95
C SER A 73 5.67 52.82 43.89
N GLU A 74 4.82 53.01 42.88
CA GLU A 74 4.61 52.04 41.81
C GLU A 74 5.83 51.98 40.89
N LYS A 75 6.38 53.14 40.49
CA LYS A 75 7.60 53.22 39.68
C LYS A 75 8.78 52.58 40.40
N LEU A 76 8.96 52.85 41.69
CA LEU A 76 10.00 52.22 42.50
C LEU A 76 9.86 50.69 42.54
N ARG A 77 8.62 50.18 42.66
CA ARG A 77 8.35 48.73 42.64
C ARG A 77 8.70 48.13 41.27
N GLN A 78 8.32 48.79 40.18
CA GLN A 78 8.65 48.36 38.82
C GLN A 78 10.16 48.38 38.58
N GLU A 79 10.86 49.44 38.98
CA GLU A 79 12.31 49.57 38.84
C GLU A 79 13.05 48.49 39.64
N LYS A 80 12.66 48.24 40.89
CA LYS A 80 13.21 47.13 41.69
C LYS A 80 13.00 45.78 41.01
N HIS A 81 11.83 45.57 40.41
CA HIS A 81 11.52 44.34 39.70
C HIS A 81 12.39 44.19 38.44
N VAL A 82 12.54 45.24 37.64
CA VAL A 82 13.41 45.25 36.46
C VAL A 82 14.87 45.03 36.83
N ASN A 83 15.36 45.71 37.88
CA ASN A 83 16.73 45.53 38.37
C ASN A 83 16.97 44.09 38.85
N LEU A 84 15.98 43.48 39.50
CA LEU A 84 16.06 42.07 39.90
C LEU A 84 16.14 41.16 38.67
N LEU A 85 15.28 41.37 37.66
CA LEU A 85 15.30 40.58 36.42
C LEU A 85 16.63 40.73 35.68
N GLU A 86 17.16 41.94 35.57
CA GLU A 86 18.46 42.20 34.93
C GLU A 86 19.61 41.55 35.71
N ALA A 87 19.57 41.59 37.04
CA ALA A 87 20.54 40.90 37.89
C ALA A 87 20.45 39.37 37.73
N THR A 88 19.23 38.81 37.66
CA THR A 88 19.01 37.38 37.40
C THR A 88 19.55 36.98 36.03
N ASP A 89 19.27 37.75 34.98
CA ASP A 89 19.76 37.47 33.62
C ASP A 89 21.30 37.52 33.57
N LYS A 90 21.92 38.56 34.14
CA LYS A 90 23.39 38.65 34.27
C LYS A 90 23.97 37.48 35.05
N HIS A 91 23.30 37.04 36.11
CA HIS A 91 23.73 35.89 36.90
C HIS A 91 23.64 34.59 36.08
N MET A 92 22.53 34.34 35.39
CA MET A 92 22.34 33.17 34.54
C MET A 92 23.33 33.13 33.37
N ALA A 93 23.65 34.28 32.78
CA ALA A 93 24.61 34.39 31.68
C ALA A 93 26.05 34.06 32.12
N LYS A 94 26.46 34.48 33.32
CA LYS A 94 27.81 34.22 33.86
C LYS A 94 27.93 32.83 34.48
N ASN A 95 26.90 32.42 35.21
CA ASN A 95 26.87 31.18 35.98
C ASN A 95 25.89 30.21 35.30
N ALA A 96 26.37 29.51 34.28
CA ALA A 96 25.52 28.56 33.57
C ALA A 96 25.16 27.32 34.42
N TYR A 97 26.10 26.86 35.24
CA TYR A 97 26.02 25.61 35.98
C TYR A 97 26.34 25.82 37.46
N ASP A 98 25.53 25.22 38.32
CA ASP A 98 25.74 25.19 39.76
C ASP A 98 26.47 23.89 40.15
N PRO A 99 27.75 23.94 40.55
CA PRO A 99 28.51 22.74 40.90
C PRO A 99 28.07 22.12 42.23
N LEU A 100 27.42 22.87 43.13
CA LEU A 100 26.99 22.35 44.41
C LEU A 100 25.73 21.49 44.25
N VAL A 101 24.76 21.99 43.48
CA VAL A 101 23.51 21.26 43.18
C VAL A 101 23.72 20.23 42.06
N GLY A 102 24.73 20.44 41.22
CA GLY A 102 25.02 19.58 40.08
C GLY A 102 24.03 19.74 38.93
N LYS A 103 23.45 20.94 38.75
CA LYS A 103 22.41 21.23 37.75
C LYS A 103 22.67 22.56 37.06
N PHE A 104 22.11 22.72 35.86
CA PHE A 104 22.08 24.05 35.22
C PHE A 104 21.15 25.00 35.97
N ILE A 105 21.55 26.27 36.05
CA ILE A 105 20.72 27.32 36.69
C ILE A 105 19.48 27.59 35.84
N ASP A 106 19.61 27.50 34.51
CA ASP A 106 18.50 27.58 33.57
C ASP A 106 17.77 26.23 33.45
N PRO A 107 16.48 26.14 33.84
CA PRO A 107 15.71 24.90 33.76
C PRO A 107 15.53 24.40 32.33
N TYR A 108 15.39 25.28 31.34
CA TYR A 108 15.21 24.86 29.95
C TYR A 108 16.46 24.20 29.38
N ARG A 109 17.63 24.66 29.80
CA ARG A 109 18.91 24.06 29.42
C ARG A 109 19.11 22.68 30.04
N GLU A 110 18.74 22.54 31.31
CA GLU A 110 18.76 21.26 32.04
C GLU A 110 17.86 20.22 31.36
N GLU A 111 16.61 20.57 31.04
CA GLU A 111 15.67 19.67 30.36
C GLU A 111 16.17 19.26 28.98
N ARG A 112 16.74 20.21 28.22
CA ARG A 112 17.34 19.90 26.92
C ARG A 112 18.47 18.89 27.07
N LEU A 113 19.37 19.08 28.03
CA LEU A 113 20.48 18.15 28.22
C LEU A 113 19.99 16.76 28.64
N LYS A 114 19.02 16.68 29.55
CA LYS A 114 18.37 15.42 29.93
C LYS A 114 17.76 14.71 28.74
N SER A 115 17.09 15.43 27.85
CA SER A 115 16.52 14.84 26.64
C SER A 115 17.61 14.28 25.71
N ILE A 116 18.74 15.00 25.56
CA ILE A 116 19.88 14.57 24.76
C ILE A 116 20.49 13.30 25.36
N ASP A 117 20.77 13.30 26.66
CA ASP A 117 21.36 12.14 27.35
C ASP A 117 20.44 10.93 27.26
N HIS A 118 19.14 11.11 27.48
CA HIS A 118 18.15 10.05 27.33
C HIS A 118 18.14 9.48 25.89
N THR A 119 18.12 10.34 24.87
CA THR A 119 18.17 9.87 23.47
C THR A 119 19.45 9.14 23.15
N ARG A 120 20.58 9.56 23.74
CA ARG A 120 21.88 8.91 23.57
C ARG A 120 21.92 7.54 24.25
N GLU A 121 21.36 7.40 25.44
CA GLU A 121 21.24 6.11 26.13
C GLU A 121 20.43 5.11 25.30
N VAL A 122 19.28 5.55 24.77
CA VAL A 122 18.43 4.75 23.88
C VAL A 122 19.18 4.39 22.60
N GLU A 123 19.90 5.34 21.99
CA GLU A 123 20.70 5.09 20.79
C GLU A 123 21.80 4.05 21.06
N ILE A 124 22.52 4.15 22.17
CA ILE A 124 23.57 3.19 22.54
C ILE A 124 22.97 1.79 22.68
N ALA A 125 21.81 1.65 23.32
CA ALA A 125 21.11 0.38 23.44
C ALA A 125 20.68 -0.16 22.06
N MET A 126 20.14 0.68 21.19
CA MET A 126 19.76 0.31 19.82
C MET A 126 20.97 -0.11 18.98
N ARG A 127 22.09 0.60 19.05
CA ARG A 127 23.34 0.26 18.35
C ARG A 127 23.91 -1.06 18.87
N GLY A 128 23.92 -1.27 20.19
CA GLY A 128 24.31 -2.53 20.80
C GLY A 128 23.45 -3.69 20.30
N ASN A 129 22.13 -3.49 20.29
CA ASN A 129 21.20 -4.48 19.73
C ASN A 129 21.44 -4.72 18.24
N ALA A 130 21.71 -3.68 17.46
CA ALA A 130 21.96 -3.77 16.03
C ALA A 130 23.23 -4.58 15.71
N GLN A 131 24.25 -4.53 16.57
CA GLN A 131 25.50 -5.27 16.39
C GLN A 131 25.34 -6.79 16.58
N PHE A 132 24.29 -7.25 17.26
CA PHE A 132 24.05 -8.68 17.38
C PHE A 132 23.76 -9.33 16.02
N PRO A 133 24.30 -10.54 15.77
CA PRO A 133 24.04 -11.26 14.53
C PRO A 133 22.55 -11.60 14.41
N PRO A 134 22.01 -11.71 13.18
CA PRO A 134 20.59 -12.04 12.97
C PRO A 134 20.16 -13.34 13.66
N SER A 135 21.06 -14.32 13.77
CA SER A 135 20.83 -15.59 14.47
C SER A 135 20.62 -15.46 15.97
N TYR A 136 20.99 -14.33 16.58
CA TYR A 136 20.76 -14.04 18.00
C TYR A 136 19.46 -13.24 18.20
N LYS A 137 19.19 -12.27 17.32
CA LYS A 137 17.96 -11.45 17.34
C LYS A 137 16.69 -12.25 17.11
N GLY A 138 16.74 -13.23 16.20
CA GLY A 138 15.59 -14.05 15.81
C GLY A 138 15.40 -15.30 16.66
N ARG A 139 15.87 -15.34 17.92
CA ARG A 139 15.68 -16.50 18.80
C ARG A 139 14.40 -16.34 19.61
N GLU A 140 13.61 -17.39 19.72
CA GLU A 140 12.42 -17.44 20.60
C GLU A 140 12.76 -17.10 22.06
N THR A 141 13.96 -17.50 22.51
CA THR A 141 14.46 -17.22 23.87
C THR A 141 14.70 -15.74 24.16
N ALA A 142 14.75 -14.88 23.13
CA ALA A 142 14.81 -13.43 23.32
C ALA A 142 13.42 -12.84 23.61
N ALA A 143 12.36 -13.47 23.10
CA ALA A 143 10.98 -13.05 23.29
C ALA A 143 10.31 -13.69 24.52
N TYR A 144 10.87 -14.81 25.02
CA TYR A 144 10.36 -15.57 26.14
C TYR A 144 11.44 -15.97 27.15
N GLY A 145 11.21 -15.63 28.43
CA GLY A 145 12.06 -16.06 29.53
C GLY A 145 11.79 -17.51 29.93
N ILE A 146 12.72 -18.42 29.66
CA ILE A 146 12.55 -19.84 29.99
C ILE A 146 12.41 -20.07 31.51
N LEU A 147 13.09 -19.26 32.33
CA LEU A 147 13.12 -19.43 33.79
C LEU A 147 11.97 -18.70 34.50
N SER A 148 11.67 -17.47 34.07
CA SER A 148 10.59 -16.66 34.64
C SER A 148 9.22 -17.03 34.08
N HIS A 149 9.18 -17.73 32.94
CA HIS A 149 7.99 -17.96 32.13
C HIS A 149 7.28 -16.67 31.70
N GLU A 150 7.96 -15.53 31.78
CA GLU A 150 7.45 -14.25 31.37
C GLU A 150 7.68 -14.04 29.87
N THR A 151 6.69 -13.45 29.22
CA THR A 151 6.75 -13.04 27.82
C THR A 151 7.26 -11.61 27.74
N TYR A 152 8.42 -11.43 27.10
CA TYR A 152 9.00 -10.10 26.86
C TYR A 152 8.42 -9.47 25.60
N ASP A 153 8.19 -10.27 24.56
CA ASP A 153 7.62 -9.82 23.28
C ASP A 153 6.59 -10.84 22.76
N ALA A 154 5.31 -10.52 22.95
CA ALA A 154 4.22 -11.39 22.54
C ALA A 154 4.02 -11.45 21.02
N ASP A 155 4.39 -10.39 20.29
CA ASP A 155 4.18 -10.32 18.84
C ASP A 155 5.22 -11.16 18.10
N MET A 156 6.48 -11.15 18.56
CA MET A 156 7.50 -12.05 18.04
C MET A 156 7.16 -13.52 18.27
N LEU A 157 6.60 -13.89 19.43
CA LEU A 157 6.16 -15.27 19.69
C LEU A 157 5.04 -15.72 18.73
N ARG A 158 4.06 -14.85 18.47
CA ARG A 158 3.01 -15.11 17.47
C ARG A 158 3.61 -15.31 16.07
N LEU A 159 4.65 -14.55 15.73
CA LEU A 159 5.35 -14.70 14.46
C LEU A 159 6.04 -16.07 14.37
N PHE A 160 6.72 -16.53 15.43
CA PHE A 160 7.31 -17.87 15.45
C PHE A 160 6.27 -18.97 15.30
N ASP A 161 5.15 -18.87 16.02
CA ASP A 161 4.03 -19.82 15.93
C ASP A 161 3.44 -19.88 14.52
N THR A 162 3.27 -18.73 13.86
CA THR A 162 2.74 -18.66 12.49
C THR A 162 3.73 -19.25 11.49
N MET A 163 5.01 -18.89 11.55
CA MET A 163 6.04 -19.47 10.68
C MET A 163 6.13 -20.99 10.83
N GLN A 164 6.04 -21.51 12.07
CA GLN A 164 6.08 -22.94 12.32
C GLN A 164 4.82 -23.66 11.81
N LYS A 165 3.65 -23.04 11.94
CA LYS A 165 2.40 -23.53 11.33
C LYS A 165 2.54 -23.58 9.80
N GLU A 166 2.97 -22.51 9.15
CA GLU A 166 3.14 -22.47 7.69
C GLU A 166 4.13 -23.54 7.19
N ARG A 167 5.23 -23.76 7.91
CA ARG A 167 6.22 -24.79 7.57
C ARG A 167 5.63 -26.20 7.67
N THR A 168 4.76 -26.44 8.64
CA THR A 168 4.13 -27.74 8.88
C THR A 168 2.85 -27.96 8.08
N ASP A 169 2.21 -26.90 7.58
CA ASP A 169 0.94 -26.96 6.86
C ASP A 169 1.02 -27.80 5.58
N ARG A 170 2.17 -27.80 4.89
CA ARG A 170 2.38 -28.64 3.70
C ARG A 170 2.27 -30.14 4.01
N TYR A 171 2.64 -30.55 5.22
CA TYR A 171 2.56 -31.96 5.62
C TYR A 171 1.14 -32.38 5.98
N LYS A 172 0.31 -31.45 6.49
CA LYS A 172 -1.10 -31.73 6.81
C LYS A 172 -1.89 -32.15 5.57
N ASN A 173 -1.64 -31.46 4.45
CA ASN A 173 -2.40 -31.67 3.22
C ASN A 173 -1.67 -32.56 2.20
N ARG A 174 -0.48 -33.09 2.53
CA ARG A 174 0.34 -33.88 1.59
C ARG A 174 -0.46 -35.03 0.97
N TYR A 175 -1.13 -35.84 1.79
CA TYR A 175 -1.91 -36.98 1.30
C TYR A 175 -3.03 -36.58 0.33
N ILE A 176 -3.75 -35.51 0.65
CA ILE A 176 -4.84 -34.99 -0.19
C ILE A 176 -4.29 -34.48 -1.53
N VAL A 177 -3.18 -33.75 -1.48
CA VAL A 177 -2.51 -33.23 -2.67
C VAL A 177 -2.00 -34.37 -3.55
N ASP A 178 -1.30 -35.34 -2.97
CA ASP A 178 -0.76 -36.52 -3.68
C ASP A 178 -1.89 -37.34 -4.32
N HIS A 179 -2.99 -37.58 -3.61
CA HIS A 179 -4.17 -38.28 -4.14
C HIS A 179 -4.78 -37.53 -5.33
N ASN A 180 -4.90 -36.21 -5.24
CA ASN A 180 -5.44 -35.37 -6.33
C ASN A 180 -4.52 -35.38 -7.56
N PHE A 181 -3.20 -35.37 -7.38
CA PHE A 181 -2.25 -35.50 -8.48
C PHE A 181 -2.36 -36.86 -9.16
N HIS A 182 -2.42 -37.94 -8.38
CA HIS A 182 -2.58 -39.28 -8.93
C HIS A 182 -3.86 -39.44 -9.75
N ALA A 183 -4.99 -38.94 -9.24
CA ALA A 183 -6.25 -38.95 -9.97
C ALA A 183 -6.21 -38.14 -11.28
N ARG A 184 -5.49 -37.00 -11.27
CA ARG A 184 -5.28 -36.18 -12.47
C ARG A 184 -4.39 -36.88 -13.50
N ASP A 185 -3.35 -37.57 -13.05
CA ASP A 185 -2.45 -38.32 -13.94
C ASP A 185 -3.17 -39.47 -14.61
N ILE A 186 -3.93 -40.28 -13.86
CA ILE A 186 -4.77 -41.35 -14.42
C ILE A 186 -5.74 -40.80 -15.47
N LYS A 187 -6.41 -39.70 -15.16
CA LYS A 187 -7.33 -39.04 -16.10
C LYS A 187 -6.59 -38.53 -17.34
N GLY A 188 -5.41 -37.95 -17.16
CA GLY A 188 -4.54 -37.47 -18.24
C GLY A 188 -4.12 -38.60 -19.18
N ASP A 189 -3.71 -39.73 -18.62
CA ASP A 189 -3.31 -40.92 -19.37
C ASP A 189 -4.49 -41.52 -20.13
N HIS A 190 -5.66 -41.65 -19.49
CA HIS A 190 -6.87 -42.12 -20.17
C HIS A 190 -7.24 -41.22 -21.37
N ILE A 191 -7.16 -39.89 -21.22
CA ILE A 191 -7.43 -38.95 -22.33
C ILE A 191 -6.39 -39.13 -23.46
N ARG A 192 -5.11 -39.31 -23.13
CA ARG A 192 -4.06 -39.53 -24.13
C ARG A 192 -4.29 -40.83 -24.89
N GLU A 193 -4.58 -41.92 -24.20
CA GLU A 193 -4.86 -43.23 -24.79
C GLU A 193 -6.08 -43.17 -25.71
N VAL A 194 -7.20 -42.61 -25.24
CA VAL A 194 -8.42 -42.45 -26.06
C VAL A 194 -8.13 -41.61 -27.31
N ARG A 195 -7.36 -40.52 -27.19
CA ARG A 195 -6.97 -39.71 -28.35
C ARG A 195 -6.08 -40.47 -29.33
N GLN A 196 -5.15 -41.30 -28.85
CA GLN A 196 -4.31 -42.13 -29.71
C GLN A 196 -5.14 -43.17 -30.46
N LEU A 197 -6.06 -43.85 -29.76
CA LEU A 197 -6.98 -44.81 -30.38
C LEU A 197 -7.85 -44.14 -31.45
N ASN A 198 -8.41 -42.96 -31.16
CA ASN A 198 -9.24 -42.21 -32.11
C ASN A 198 -8.48 -41.70 -33.35
N ARG A 199 -7.16 -41.49 -33.27
CA ARG A 199 -6.34 -41.12 -34.45
C ARG A 199 -6.25 -42.26 -35.46
N VAL A 200 -6.20 -43.51 -34.96
CA VAL A 200 -6.02 -44.72 -35.77
C VAL A 200 -7.36 -45.42 -36.04
N ALA A 201 -8.45 -44.97 -35.43
CA ALA A 201 -9.77 -45.57 -35.59
C ALA A 201 -10.24 -45.51 -37.06
N PRO A 202 -10.55 -46.66 -37.70
CA PRO A 202 -10.99 -46.69 -39.09
C PRO A 202 -12.36 -46.02 -39.29
N GLU A 203 -13.21 -46.07 -38.25
CA GLU A 203 -14.57 -45.49 -38.23
C GLU A 203 -14.58 -43.99 -38.54
N ARG A 204 -13.53 -43.27 -38.16
CA ARG A 204 -13.36 -41.84 -38.45
C ARG A 204 -13.40 -41.53 -39.95
N TYR A 205 -12.85 -42.42 -40.77
CA TYR A 205 -12.78 -42.25 -42.22
C TYR A 205 -14.03 -42.81 -42.92
N GLU A 206 -14.84 -43.62 -42.22
CA GLU A 206 -16.07 -44.16 -42.78
C GLU A 206 -17.15 -43.10 -42.93
N GLU A 207 -17.20 -42.09 -42.08
CA GLU A 207 -18.21 -41.03 -42.16
C GLU A 207 -18.16 -40.32 -43.52
N GLN A 208 -16.96 -39.98 -44.00
CA GLN A 208 -16.76 -39.36 -45.30
C GLN A 208 -17.19 -40.28 -46.44
N ARG A 209 -16.90 -41.58 -46.32
CA ARG A 209 -17.29 -42.60 -47.29
C ARG A 209 -18.80 -42.83 -47.31
N ARG A 210 -19.45 -42.88 -46.14
CA ARG A 210 -20.91 -43.05 -46.01
C ARG A 210 -21.66 -41.83 -46.51
N ARG A 211 -21.12 -40.63 -46.32
CA ARG A 211 -21.72 -39.38 -46.81
C ARG A 211 -21.73 -39.30 -48.34
N GLY A 212 -20.72 -39.83 -49.02
CA GLY A 212 -20.68 -39.91 -50.49
C GLY A 212 -20.38 -38.59 -51.22
N TYR A 213 -20.21 -37.48 -50.50
CA TYR A 213 -19.79 -36.19 -51.06
C TYR A 213 -18.93 -35.40 -50.06
N ASP A 214 -18.13 -34.48 -50.58
CA ASP A 214 -17.28 -33.58 -49.80
C ASP A 214 -18.10 -32.44 -49.18
N ILE A 215 -17.93 -32.21 -47.89
CA ILE A 215 -18.69 -31.20 -47.13
C ILE A 215 -18.30 -29.79 -47.54
N ILE A 216 -17.02 -29.59 -47.91
CA ILE A 216 -16.50 -28.26 -48.20
C ILE A 216 -16.91 -27.82 -49.61
N ASP A 217 -16.76 -28.72 -50.59
CA ASP A 217 -16.97 -28.39 -52.01
C ASP A 217 -18.32 -28.87 -52.57
N GLY A 218 -19.08 -29.67 -51.82
CA GLY A 218 -20.36 -30.25 -52.25
C GLY A 218 -20.27 -31.28 -53.39
N LYS A 219 -19.05 -31.65 -53.82
CA LYS A 219 -18.83 -32.58 -54.93
C LYS A 219 -18.96 -34.03 -54.46
N GLY A 220 -19.65 -34.86 -55.24
CA GLY A 220 -19.74 -36.31 -55.02
C GLY A 220 -18.39 -37.02 -55.16
N TYR A 221 -18.25 -38.14 -54.45
CA TYR A 221 -17.13 -39.07 -54.61
C TYR A 221 -17.49 -40.18 -55.59
N GLY A 222 -16.64 -40.44 -56.58
CA GLY A 222 -16.86 -41.51 -57.56
C GLY A 222 -15.90 -41.45 -58.76
N PRO A 223 -16.05 -42.35 -59.74
CA PRO A 223 -15.16 -42.47 -60.89
C PRO A 223 -15.42 -41.45 -62.02
N GLY A 224 -16.42 -40.57 -61.89
CA GLY A 224 -16.80 -39.60 -62.91
C GLY A 224 -15.82 -38.44 -63.06
N ALA A 225 -15.77 -37.84 -64.26
CA ALA A 225 -14.84 -36.75 -64.59
C ALA A 225 -15.04 -35.45 -63.77
N LYS A 226 -16.20 -35.27 -63.13
CA LYS A 226 -16.52 -34.13 -62.25
C LYS A 226 -16.57 -34.49 -60.76
N GLU A 227 -16.27 -35.74 -60.43
CA GLU A 227 -16.31 -36.28 -59.07
C GLU A 227 -14.92 -36.25 -58.44
N LYS A 228 -14.86 -36.19 -57.12
CA LYS A 228 -13.58 -36.26 -56.39
C LYS A 228 -13.20 -37.72 -56.16
N HIS A 229 -11.91 -38.01 -56.25
CA HIS A 229 -11.37 -39.31 -55.84
C HIS A 229 -11.35 -39.41 -54.31
N LEU A 230 -11.97 -40.45 -53.77
CA LEU A 230 -11.92 -40.75 -52.34
C LEU A 230 -10.77 -41.75 -52.09
N HIS A 231 -9.76 -41.32 -51.34
CA HIS A 231 -8.66 -42.20 -50.95
C HIS A 231 -9.10 -43.23 -49.91
N ASP A 232 -8.58 -44.45 -50.02
CA ASP A 232 -8.78 -45.48 -49.01
C ASP A 232 -8.14 -45.08 -47.69
N ALA A 233 -8.86 -45.35 -46.59
CA ALA A 233 -8.33 -45.12 -45.25
C ALA A 233 -7.10 -45.99 -45.00
N TYR A 234 -6.02 -45.37 -44.51
CA TYR A 234 -4.81 -46.10 -44.11
C TYR A 234 -5.08 -47.17 -43.03
N PRO A 235 -5.80 -46.87 -41.93
CA PRO A 235 -6.20 -47.91 -40.98
C PRO A 235 -7.36 -48.75 -41.55
N LYS A 236 -7.13 -50.07 -41.65
CA LYS A 236 -8.18 -51.03 -42.04
C LYS A 236 -8.90 -51.55 -40.79
N LYS A 237 -10.20 -51.81 -40.93
CA LYS A 237 -10.96 -52.54 -39.90
C LYS A 237 -10.30 -53.89 -39.64
N ARG A 238 -10.18 -54.26 -38.36
CA ARG A 238 -9.66 -55.58 -37.99
C ARG A 238 -10.70 -56.60 -38.43
N PRO A 239 -10.32 -57.62 -39.22
CA PRO A 239 -11.27 -58.62 -39.68
C PRO A 239 -11.84 -59.36 -38.47
N THR A 240 -13.14 -59.57 -38.48
CA THR A 240 -13.83 -60.31 -37.42
C THR A 240 -13.31 -61.76 -37.38
N PRO A 241 -13.46 -62.48 -36.26
CA PRO A 241 -13.03 -63.88 -36.19
C PRO A 241 -13.62 -64.76 -37.31
N TRP A 242 -14.85 -64.46 -37.75
CA TRP A 242 -15.54 -65.16 -38.83
C TRP A 242 -14.99 -64.79 -40.22
N GLU A 243 -14.76 -63.50 -40.49
CA GLU A 243 -14.11 -63.05 -41.74
C GLU A 243 -12.69 -63.63 -41.88
N LYS A 244 -11.97 -63.74 -40.75
CA LYS A 244 -10.69 -64.45 -40.73
C LYS A 244 -10.88 -65.91 -41.12
N ALA A 245 -11.81 -66.63 -40.50
CA ALA A 245 -12.07 -68.02 -40.81
C ALA A 245 -12.42 -68.25 -42.29
N GLU A 246 -13.25 -67.40 -42.90
CA GLU A 246 -13.59 -67.45 -44.33
C GLU A 246 -12.38 -67.20 -45.23
N SER A 247 -11.56 -66.19 -44.90
CA SER A 247 -10.32 -65.91 -45.65
C SER A 247 -9.29 -67.04 -45.53
N THR A 248 -9.32 -67.81 -44.43
CA THR A 248 -8.42 -68.97 -44.25
C THR A 248 -8.98 -70.24 -44.88
N GLY A 249 -10.31 -70.36 -44.97
CA GLY A 249 -11.02 -71.49 -45.59
C GLY A 249 -11.01 -71.49 -47.12
N LEU A 250 -10.86 -70.33 -47.76
CA LEU A 250 -10.77 -70.18 -49.22
C LEU A 250 -9.36 -70.44 -49.80
N ALA A 251 -8.36 -70.72 -48.94
CA ALA A 251 -7.00 -71.09 -49.35
C ALA A 251 -6.80 -72.62 -49.53
N VAL A 252 -7.82 -73.33 -50.04
CA VAL A 252 -7.70 -74.73 -50.49
C VAL A 252 -7.95 -74.80 -51.99
N GLY A 253 -7.02 -74.21 -52.75
CA GLY A 253 -6.83 -74.42 -54.17
C GLY A 253 -5.39 -74.86 -54.40
N CYS A 254 -5.20 -76.15 -54.69
CA CYS A 254 -3.97 -76.81 -55.15
C CYS A 254 -2.65 -76.53 -54.36
N PRO A 255 -2.20 -77.46 -53.49
CA PRO A 255 -0.81 -77.48 -53.08
C PRO A 255 0.08 -77.93 -54.26
N SER A 256 0.97 -77.06 -54.72
CA SER A 256 2.13 -77.46 -55.53
C SER A 256 2.95 -78.52 -54.75
N PRO A 257 3.32 -79.66 -55.37
CA PRO A 257 4.05 -80.70 -54.68
C PRO A 257 5.52 -80.28 -54.64
N LEU A 258 5.97 -79.75 -53.51
CA LEU A 258 7.36 -79.77 -53.00
C LEU A 258 7.46 -78.74 -51.87
N GLY A 259 7.46 -79.21 -50.62
CA GLY A 259 7.67 -78.32 -49.48
C GLY A 259 7.09 -78.77 -48.14
N ILE A 260 6.91 -80.06 -47.90
CA ILE A 260 6.59 -80.55 -46.55
C ILE A 260 7.87 -80.50 -45.71
N ARG A 261 8.07 -79.42 -44.96
CA ARG A 261 8.83 -79.45 -43.70
C ARG A 261 7.93 -78.97 -42.58
N ARG A 262 7.26 -79.94 -41.95
CA ARG A 262 6.59 -79.78 -40.66
C ARG A 262 7.66 -79.52 -39.59
N SER A 263 7.74 -78.31 -39.05
CA SER A 263 8.39 -78.04 -37.76
C SER A 263 7.34 -78.04 -36.65
N PHE A 264 7.12 -79.23 -36.10
CA PHE A 264 6.34 -79.44 -34.89
C PHE A 264 7.26 -79.14 -33.69
N ARG A 265 7.18 -77.92 -33.13
CA ARG A 265 7.62 -77.66 -31.74
C ARG A 265 6.69 -76.64 -31.10
N ARG A 266 5.63 -77.15 -30.47
CA ARG A 266 5.14 -76.57 -29.21
C ARG A 266 6.00 -77.15 -28.09
N LEU A 267 6.37 -76.33 -27.11
CA LEU A 267 6.33 -76.63 -25.66
C LEU A 267 6.98 -75.47 -24.87
N PHE A 268 6.15 -74.82 -24.06
CA PHE A 268 6.43 -74.00 -22.86
C PHE A 268 7.37 -72.77 -22.92
N PRO A 269 6.91 -71.58 -22.49
CA PRO A 269 7.81 -70.52 -22.04
C PRO A 269 8.36 -70.85 -20.65
N GLN A 270 9.69 -70.90 -20.56
CA GLN A 270 10.45 -70.99 -19.31
C GLN A 270 10.13 -69.81 -18.39
N LEU A 271 9.61 -70.14 -17.20
CA LEU A 271 9.86 -69.43 -15.96
C LEU A 271 11.38 -69.22 -15.79
N ARG A 272 11.85 -67.99 -16.01
CA ARG A 272 13.18 -67.59 -15.51
C ARG A 272 13.02 -67.10 -14.08
N GLN A 273 13.46 -67.97 -13.18
CA GLN A 273 13.79 -67.66 -11.80
C GLN A 273 14.81 -66.51 -11.77
N GLY A 274 14.47 -65.41 -11.12
CA GLY A 274 15.42 -64.40 -10.66
C GLY A 274 15.43 -64.41 -9.14
N LEU A 275 16.26 -65.25 -8.53
CA LEU A 275 16.51 -65.23 -7.10
C LEU A 275 17.89 -64.59 -6.84
N TRP A 276 17.83 -63.41 -6.21
CA TRP A 276 18.65 -62.98 -5.08
C TRP A 276 20.18 -62.97 -5.21
N ARG A 277 20.75 -61.76 -5.25
CA ARG A 277 21.89 -61.36 -4.41
C ARG A 277 21.75 -59.89 -4.03
N GLY A 278 21.72 -59.60 -2.73
CA GLY A 278 21.63 -58.25 -2.18
C GLY A 278 21.50 -58.27 -0.66
N LEU A 279 22.48 -58.83 0.02
CA LEU A 279 22.68 -58.71 1.47
C LEU A 279 24.14 -58.28 1.69
N THR A 280 24.33 -57.00 1.94
CA THR A 280 25.49 -56.48 2.66
C THR A 280 24.97 -55.40 3.61
N THR A 281 25.23 -55.68 4.88
CA THR A 281 25.33 -54.79 6.04
C THR A 281 25.91 -53.43 5.74
#